data_AF-A0A7Y5B6T9-F1
#
_entry.id   AF-A0A7Y5B6T9-F1
#
_cell.length_a   1.000
_cell.length_b   1.000
_cell.length_c   1.000
_cell.angle_alpha   90.00
_cell.angle_beta   90.00
_cell.angle_gamma   90.00
#
_symmetry.space_group_name_H-M   'P 1'
#
loop_
_entity.id
_entity.type
_entity.pdbx_description
1 polymer ?
#
loop_
_entity_poly.entity_id
_entity_poly.type
_entity_poly.pdbx_seq_one_letter_code
_entity_poly.pdbx_strand_id
1 'polypeptide(L)'
;MKRIVSVSLGSSRRDKRTEATLLGERFLIERIGTDGDLRRYARMFRDLDGQADALGVGGADLYLWMDDRRYVFRTVQRLVSGAVKTPVVDGSGLKNTLERETVRYLTETGAINRQTKVLMVAAVDRFGMAQALAESCDQVVYGDLVFGIGFPLPIRSYRMLRILARLLLPVITRLPFQWFYPTGSKQESRKPRAPKLFAEADLIAGDWHIIRRYMPDDLKGKVVLTNTLRKADIDLLKEAGVEKAIATTPEFEGESFGTNVMEGVLVALLGRRPEELTPQDYLSALEKLSWKPTVVKLQTVSPDFVAARPGGSS
;
A
#
# COMPACT_ATOMS: atom_id res chain seq x y z
N MET A 1 -17.97 17.54 13.08
CA MET A 1 -16.57 17.08 12.92
C MET A 1 -16.62 15.58 12.82
N LYS A 2 -16.13 15.01 11.72
CA LYS A 2 -16.08 13.56 11.50
C LYS A 2 -14.84 12.98 12.16
N ARG A 3 -14.92 11.78 12.73
CA ARG A 3 -13.83 11.13 13.46
C ARG A 3 -13.47 9.80 12.81
N ILE A 4 -12.20 9.66 12.43
CA ILE A 4 -11.65 8.45 11.81
C ILE A 4 -10.60 7.88 12.76
N VAL A 5 -10.74 6.61 13.15
CA VAL A 5 -9.78 5.97 14.06
C VAL A 5 -9.22 4.69 13.44
N SER A 6 -7.93 4.70 13.12
CA SER A 6 -7.19 3.50 12.74
C SER A 6 -6.65 2.82 13.99
N VAL A 7 -7.24 1.67 14.33
CA VAL A 7 -6.73 0.80 15.39
C VAL A 7 -5.68 -0.11 14.77
N SER A 8 -4.44 -0.08 15.27
CA SER A 8 -3.28 -0.70 14.62
C SER A 8 -2.62 -1.75 15.49
N LEU A 9 -2.33 -2.93 14.93
CA LEU A 9 -1.46 -3.94 15.57
C LEU A 9 0.03 -3.55 15.60
N GLY A 10 0.39 -2.42 14.97
CA GLY A 10 1.73 -1.86 15.04
C GLY A 10 2.02 -1.20 16.38
N SER A 11 3.22 -0.63 16.52
CA SER A 11 3.62 0.02 17.75
C SER A 11 2.80 1.28 18.05
N SER A 12 2.55 1.52 19.35
CA SER A 12 1.98 2.75 19.90
C SER A 12 2.92 3.95 19.79
N ARG A 13 4.23 3.74 19.57
CA ARG A 13 5.20 4.82 19.30
C ARG A 13 4.87 5.66 18.05
N ARG A 14 4.04 5.11 17.16
CA ARG A 14 3.59 5.77 15.93
C ARG A 14 2.18 6.36 16.08
N ASP A 15 1.68 6.46 17.31
CA ASP A 15 0.35 6.99 17.58
C ASP A 15 0.32 8.47 17.25
N LYS A 16 -0.75 8.87 16.59
CA LYS A 16 -0.90 10.22 16.11
C LYS A 16 -2.36 10.63 16.06
N ARG A 17 -2.55 11.93 16.18
CA ARG A 17 -3.84 12.60 16.14
C ARG A 17 -3.66 13.89 15.36
N THR A 18 -4.45 14.07 14.31
CA THR A 18 -4.38 15.22 13.40
C THR A 18 -5.79 15.68 13.08
N GLU A 19 -6.00 16.99 13.02
CA GLU A 19 -7.21 17.57 12.47
C GLU A 19 -6.96 17.95 11.02
N ALA A 20 -7.92 17.73 10.13
CA ALA A 20 -7.79 18.10 8.71
C ALA A 20 -9.12 18.63 8.19
N THR A 21 -9.07 19.51 7.19
CA THR A 21 -10.28 19.96 6.49
C THR A 21 -10.25 19.49 5.05
N LEU A 22 -11.25 18.68 4.65
CA LEU A 22 -11.34 18.07 3.32
C LEU A 22 -12.72 18.33 2.73
N LEU A 23 -12.79 18.94 1.54
CA LEU A 23 -14.04 19.36 0.90
C LEU A 23 -14.96 20.18 1.82
N GLY A 24 -14.38 21.04 2.68
CA GLY A 24 -15.11 21.85 3.64
C GLY A 24 -15.54 21.13 4.93
N GLU A 25 -15.28 19.82 5.05
CA GLU A 25 -15.59 19.01 6.22
C GLU A 25 -14.38 18.86 7.13
N ARG A 26 -14.57 19.05 8.45
CA ARG A 26 -13.52 18.88 9.46
C ARG A 26 -13.45 17.42 9.93
N PHE A 27 -12.25 16.86 9.88
CA PHE A 27 -11.90 15.52 10.31
C PHE A 27 -10.99 15.56 11.53
N LEU A 28 -11.25 14.65 12.47
CA LEU A 28 -10.30 14.21 13.47
C LEU A 28 -9.79 12.83 13.07
N ILE A 29 -8.52 12.71 12.76
CA ILE A 29 -7.88 11.49 12.28
C ILE A 29 -6.92 10.97 13.33
N GLU A 30 -7.12 9.74 13.77
CA GLU A 30 -6.34 9.10 14.82
C GLU A 30 -5.75 7.77 14.33
N ARG A 31 -4.51 7.49 14.71
CA ARG A 31 -3.93 6.15 14.65
C ARG A 31 -3.52 5.75 16.06
N ILE A 32 -4.02 4.62 16.53
CA ILE A 32 -3.76 4.10 17.87
C ILE A 32 -3.21 2.68 17.77
N GLY A 33 -2.00 2.48 18.26
CA GLY A 33 -1.28 1.22 18.27
C GLY A 33 -1.64 0.37 19.48
N THR A 34 -1.68 -0.93 19.27
CA THR A 34 -1.92 -1.92 20.34
C THR A 34 -0.69 -2.76 20.64
N ASP A 35 0.45 -2.46 20.02
CA ASP A 35 1.73 -3.13 20.23
C ASP A 35 1.65 -4.66 20.01
N GLY A 36 0.75 -5.08 19.12
CA GLY A 36 0.49 -6.50 18.83
C GLY A 36 -0.46 -7.21 19.80
N ASP A 37 -0.99 -6.53 20.83
CA ASP A 37 -2.00 -7.09 21.74
C ASP A 37 -3.35 -7.23 21.03
N LEU A 38 -3.67 -8.48 20.66
CA LEU A 38 -4.92 -8.85 19.99
C LEU A 38 -6.16 -8.61 20.86
N ARG A 39 -6.05 -8.76 22.18
CA ARG A 39 -7.18 -8.55 23.11
C ARG A 39 -7.48 -7.06 23.21
N ARG A 40 -6.45 -6.23 23.34
CA ARG A 40 -6.59 -4.77 23.30
C ARG A 40 -7.15 -4.32 21.95
N TYR A 41 -6.64 -4.87 20.84
CA TYR A 41 -7.13 -4.61 19.50
C TYR A 41 -8.63 -4.87 19.37
N ALA A 42 -9.09 -6.08 19.72
CA ALA A 42 -10.51 -6.42 19.65
C ALA A 42 -11.39 -5.59 20.60
N ARG A 43 -10.90 -5.27 21.81
CA ARG A 43 -11.59 -4.35 22.74
C ARG A 43 -11.80 -2.97 22.10
N MET A 44 -10.75 -2.40 21.52
CA MET A 44 -10.83 -1.07 20.92
C MET A 44 -11.87 -0.98 19.79
N PHE A 45 -12.01 -1.99 18.93
CA PHE A 45 -13.09 -2.00 17.93
C PHE A 45 -14.49 -1.98 18.56
N ARG A 46 -14.71 -2.74 19.65
CA ARG A 46 -15.99 -2.67 20.38
C ARG A 46 -16.22 -1.32 21.03
N ASP A 47 -15.19 -0.82 21.72
CA ASP A 47 -15.31 0.38 22.53
C ASP A 47 -15.53 1.61 21.64
N LEU A 48 -14.90 1.66 20.47
CA LEU A 48 -15.05 2.76 19.50
C LEU A 48 -16.30 2.64 18.61
N ASP A 49 -17.03 1.52 18.67
CA ASP A 49 -18.22 1.32 17.85
C ASP A 49 -19.30 2.34 18.20
N GLY A 50 -19.78 3.07 17.19
CA GLY A 50 -20.71 4.20 17.35
C GLY A 50 -20.07 5.49 17.88
N GLN A 51 -18.75 5.52 18.11
CA GLN A 51 -18.02 6.73 18.55
C GLN A 51 -17.12 7.34 17.46
N ALA A 52 -17.03 6.68 16.30
CA ALA A 52 -16.29 7.13 15.13
C ALA A 52 -17.16 6.97 13.88
N ASP A 53 -16.89 7.79 12.87
CA ASP A 53 -17.53 7.72 11.55
C ASP A 53 -16.97 6.58 10.70
N ALA A 54 -15.70 6.21 10.91
CA ALA A 54 -15.10 4.99 10.35
C ALA A 54 -13.95 4.47 11.22
N LEU A 55 -13.78 3.15 11.24
CA LEU A 55 -12.69 2.45 11.90
C LEU A 55 -11.76 1.79 10.87
N GLY A 56 -10.47 2.11 10.95
CA GLY A 56 -9.44 1.53 10.12
C GLY A 56 -8.80 0.29 10.77
N VAL A 57 -8.65 -0.79 10.00
CA VAL A 57 -7.87 -1.98 10.34
C VAL A 57 -6.40 -1.67 10.02
N GLY A 58 -5.63 -1.39 11.06
CA GLY A 58 -4.21 -1.05 10.94
C GLY A 58 -3.29 -2.24 11.24
N GLY A 59 -2.24 -2.41 10.44
CA GLY A 59 -1.22 -3.45 10.70
C GLY A 59 -1.68 -4.89 10.42
N ALA A 60 -2.82 -5.05 9.76
CA ALA A 60 -3.32 -6.27 9.16
C ALA A 60 -4.30 -5.91 8.04
N ASP A 61 -4.59 -6.87 7.16
CA ASP A 61 -5.64 -6.74 6.15
C ASP A 61 -6.86 -7.56 6.56
N LEU A 62 -8.06 -7.03 6.30
CA LEU A 62 -9.31 -7.77 6.44
C LEU A 62 -9.62 -8.55 5.16
N TYR A 63 -9.29 -7.95 4.01
CA TYR A 63 -9.57 -8.43 2.68
C TYR A 63 -8.32 -8.45 1.80
N LEU A 64 -8.12 -9.56 1.10
CA LEU A 64 -7.29 -9.63 -0.10
C LEU A 64 -8.17 -9.78 -1.32
N TRP A 65 -7.71 -9.24 -2.43
CA TRP A 65 -8.44 -9.28 -3.69
C TRP A 65 -7.61 -9.97 -4.77
N MET A 66 -8.31 -10.74 -5.61
CA MET A 66 -7.74 -11.28 -6.85
C MET A 66 -8.80 -11.19 -7.93
N ASP A 67 -8.64 -10.20 -8.80
CA ASP A 67 -9.67 -9.71 -9.72
C ASP A 67 -10.96 -9.33 -8.98
N ASP A 68 -12.06 -9.99 -9.31
CA ASP A 68 -13.40 -9.83 -8.76
C ASP A 68 -13.62 -10.59 -7.45
N ARG A 69 -12.65 -11.42 -7.02
CA ARG A 69 -12.81 -12.30 -5.86
C ARG A 69 -12.16 -11.72 -4.61
N ARG A 70 -12.98 -11.55 -3.57
CA ARG A 70 -12.56 -11.17 -2.22
C ARG A 70 -12.27 -12.37 -1.34
N TYR A 71 -11.14 -12.33 -0.63
CA TYR A 71 -10.71 -13.32 0.35
C TYR A 71 -10.60 -12.68 1.73
N VAL A 72 -11.31 -13.23 2.71
CA VAL A 72 -11.40 -12.63 4.05
C VAL A 72 -10.45 -13.34 5.02
N PHE A 73 -9.61 -12.58 5.72
CA PHE A 73 -8.82 -13.09 6.84
C PHE A 73 -9.74 -13.35 8.03
N ARG A 74 -10.10 -14.62 8.27
CA ARG A 74 -11.08 -15.00 9.31
C ARG A 74 -10.66 -14.56 10.71
N THR A 75 -9.36 -14.59 11.00
CA THR A 75 -8.83 -14.15 12.29
C THR A 75 -9.03 -12.65 12.49
N VAL A 76 -8.72 -11.84 11.48
CA VAL A 76 -8.91 -10.38 11.54
C VAL A 76 -10.40 -10.03 11.60
N GLN A 77 -11.23 -10.72 10.80
CA GLN A 77 -12.69 -10.56 10.83
C GLN A 77 -13.26 -10.77 12.25
N ARG A 78 -12.81 -11.79 12.97
CA ARG A 78 -13.24 -12.03 14.37
C ARG A 78 -12.75 -10.97 15.34
N LEU A 79 -11.58 -10.37 15.10
CA LEU A 79 -11.05 -9.32 15.96
C LEU A 79 -11.85 -8.02 15.81
N VAL A 80 -12.30 -7.71 14.60
CA VAL A 80 -13.03 -6.46 14.30
C VAL A 80 -14.54 -6.60 14.41
N SER A 81 -15.09 -7.82 14.51
CA SER A 81 -16.54 -8.09 14.55
C SER A 81 -17.29 -7.47 15.74
N GLY A 82 -16.54 -6.90 16.69
CA GLY A 82 -17.09 -6.12 17.78
C GLY A 82 -17.63 -4.75 17.37
N ALA A 83 -17.19 -4.20 16.23
CA ALA A 83 -17.75 -3.00 15.64
C ALA A 83 -18.92 -3.37 14.71
N VAL A 84 -20.13 -3.05 15.12
CA VAL A 84 -21.38 -3.40 14.41
C VAL A 84 -21.98 -2.18 13.72
N LYS A 85 -21.92 -1.01 14.38
CA LYS A 85 -22.53 0.23 13.90
C LYS A 85 -21.60 0.98 12.96
N THR A 86 -20.37 1.21 13.39
CA THR A 86 -19.38 2.01 12.67
C THR A 86 -18.79 1.20 11.50
N PRO A 87 -18.73 1.77 10.29
CA PRO A 87 -18.02 1.19 9.16
C PRO A 87 -16.58 0.78 9.50
N VAL A 88 -16.20 -0.44 9.13
CA VAL A 88 -14.82 -0.96 9.28
C VAL A 88 -14.19 -1.11 7.90
N VAL A 89 -12.99 -0.53 7.73
CA VAL A 89 -12.25 -0.49 6.47
C VAL A 89 -10.80 -0.88 6.68
N ASP A 90 -10.16 -1.49 5.68
CA ASP A 90 -8.77 -1.98 5.76
C ASP A 90 -7.83 -1.39 4.70
N GLY A 91 -8.34 -0.46 3.90
CA GLY A 91 -7.66 0.18 2.79
C GLY A 91 -7.87 -0.53 1.46
N SER A 92 -8.55 -1.68 1.42
CA SER A 92 -8.69 -2.46 0.18
C SER A 92 -9.43 -1.72 -0.93
N GLY A 93 -10.39 -0.85 -0.61
CA GLY A 93 -11.03 0.02 -1.61
C GLY A 93 -10.02 0.94 -2.29
N LEU A 94 -9.09 1.53 -1.53
CA LEU A 94 -8.03 2.37 -2.08
C LEU A 94 -6.91 1.59 -2.79
N LYS A 95 -6.48 0.44 -2.24
CA LYS A 95 -5.50 -0.42 -2.90
C LYS A 95 -5.98 -0.86 -4.29
N ASN A 96 -7.29 -1.03 -4.45
CA ASN A 96 -7.93 -1.37 -5.72
C ASN A 96 -8.32 -0.17 -6.58
N THR A 97 -8.08 1.07 -6.18
CA THR A 97 -8.47 2.27 -6.96
C THR A 97 -7.30 3.22 -7.11
N LEU A 98 -6.93 3.91 -6.03
CA LEU A 98 -5.84 4.90 -5.97
C LEU A 98 -4.52 4.37 -6.52
N GLU A 99 -4.19 3.10 -6.26
CA GLU A 99 -2.92 2.54 -6.73
C GLU A 99 -2.93 2.23 -8.23
N ARG A 100 -4.08 1.82 -8.79
CA ARG A 100 -4.26 1.70 -10.25
C ARG A 100 -4.15 3.06 -10.92
N GLU A 101 -4.76 4.06 -10.29
CA GLU A 101 -4.75 5.46 -10.73
C GLU A 101 -3.37 6.08 -10.69
N THR A 102 -2.59 5.73 -9.66
CA THR A 102 -1.19 6.14 -9.57
C THR A 102 -0.39 5.58 -10.74
N VAL A 103 -0.54 4.28 -11.04
CA VAL A 103 0.18 3.67 -12.17
C VAL A 103 -0.24 4.30 -13.49
N ARG A 104 -1.55 4.54 -13.70
CA ARG A 104 -2.04 5.23 -14.90
C ARG A 104 -1.43 6.63 -15.04
N TYR A 105 -1.44 7.42 -13.96
CA TYR A 105 -0.81 8.74 -13.93
C TYR A 105 0.67 8.68 -14.30
N LEU A 106 1.42 7.69 -13.79
CA LEU A 106 2.84 7.52 -14.12
C LEU A 106 3.05 7.13 -15.59
N THR A 107 2.16 6.34 -16.18
CA THR A 107 2.20 5.99 -17.59
C THR A 107 1.89 7.22 -18.47
N GLU A 108 0.83 7.97 -18.14
CA GLU A 108 0.40 9.17 -18.89
C GLU A 108 1.44 10.29 -18.84
N THR A 109 2.14 10.45 -17.71
CA THR A 109 3.23 11.43 -17.56
C THR A 109 4.56 10.95 -18.14
N GLY A 110 4.63 9.73 -18.68
CA GLY A 110 5.86 9.14 -19.22
C GLY A 110 6.90 8.77 -18.16
N ALA A 111 6.53 8.76 -16.87
CA ALA A 111 7.41 8.34 -15.78
C ALA A 111 7.70 6.83 -15.81
N ILE A 112 6.78 6.03 -16.37
CA ILE A 112 6.97 4.61 -16.69
C ILE A 112 6.47 4.34 -18.12
N ASN A 113 6.97 3.28 -18.73
CA ASN A 113 6.57 2.83 -20.08
C ASN A 113 6.71 1.31 -20.21
N ARG A 114 6.40 0.78 -21.40
CA ARG A 114 6.45 -0.67 -21.67
C ARG A 114 7.80 -1.33 -21.39
N GLN A 115 8.90 -0.59 -21.59
CA GLN A 115 10.27 -1.09 -21.39
C GLN A 115 10.75 -1.00 -19.93
N THR A 116 10.01 -0.29 -19.07
CA THR A 116 10.37 -0.16 -17.65
C THR A 116 10.35 -1.52 -16.97
N LYS A 117 11.46 -1.90 -16.36
CA LYS A 117 11.57 -3.15 -15.60
C LYS A 117 11.09 -2.95 -14.18
N VAL A 118 10.10 -3.72 -13.78
CA VAL A 118 9.44 -3.53 -12.48
C VAL A 118 9.68 -4.74 -11.58
N LEU A 119 10.13 -4.47 -10.35
CA LEU A 119 10.05 -5.43 -9.24
C LEU A 119 8.90 -5.00 -8.33
N MET A 120 7.85 -5.81 -8.26
CA MET A 120 6.76 -5.62 -7.31
C MET A 120 6.92 -6.56 -6.12
N VAL A 121 7.24 -6.04 -4.93
CA VAL A 121 7.62 -6.90 -3.79
C VAL A 121 6.45 -7.64 -3.13
N ALA A 122 5.22 -7.12 -3.25
CA ALA A 122 4.00 -7.71 -2.69
C ALA A 122 2.78 -7.37 -3.56
N ALA A 123 2.51 -8.23 -4.54
CA ALA A 123 1.50 -7.99 -5.57
C ALA A 123 0.08 -8.33 -5.12
N VAL A 124 -0.09 -9.41 -4.34
CA VAL A 124 -1.41 -9.86 -3.89
C VAL A 124 -2.05 -8.89 -2.90
N ASP A 125 -1.25 -8.31 -2.00
CA ASP A 125 -1.71 -7.25 -1.09
C ASP A 125 -2.14 -5.99 -1.86
N ARG A 126 -1.43 -5.68 -2.95
CA ARG A 126 -1.56 -4.44 -3.73
C ARG A 126 -2.07 -4.72 -5.13
N PHE A 127 -3.13 -5.52 -5.19
CA PHE A 127 -3.63 -6.09 -6.44
C PHE A 127 -3.90 -5.03 -7.52
N GLY A 128 -4.47 -3.87 -7.15
CA GLY A 128 -4.73 -2.77 -8.10
C GLY A 128 -3.47 -2.25 -8.78
N MET A 129 -2.38 -2.07 -8.02
CA MET A 129 -1.06 -1.70 -8.56
C MET A 129 -0.50 -2.81 -9.45
N ALA A 130 -0.58 -4.07 -9.00
CA ALA A 130 -0.06 -5.23 -9.73
C ALA A 130 -0.69 -5.36 -11.12
N GLN A 131 -2.01 -5.25 -11.18
CA GLN A 131 -2.76 -5.31 -12.42
C GLN A 131 -2.37 -4.17 -13.36
N ALA A 132 -2.34 -2.94 -12.87
CA ALA A 132 -2.04 -1.77 -13.69
C ALA A 132 -0.61 -1.81 -14.26
N LEU A 133 0.35 -2.30 -13.47
CA LEU A 133 1.73 -2.51 -13.92
C LEU A 133 1.82 -3.61 -14.99
N ALA A 134 1.05 -4.70 -14.84
CA ALA A 134 0.97 -5.76 -15.84
C ALA A 134 0.45 -5.25 -17.20
N GLU A 135 -0.44 -4.27 -17.17
CA GLU A 135 -1.03 -3.65 -18.37
C GLU A 135 -0.07 -2.60 -18.99
N SER A 136 0.72 -1.92 -18.16
CA SER A 136 1.58 -0.79 -18.56
C SER A 136 3.03 -1.17 -18.91
N CYS A 137 3.54 -2.28 -18.37
CA CYS A 137 4.95 -2.69 -18.49
C CYS A 137 5.08 -4.15 -18.97
N ASP A 138 6.02 -4.41 -19.90
CA ASP A 138 6.24 -5.75 -20.44
C ASP A 138 7.03 -6.66 -19.47
N GLN A 139 7.82 -6.06 -18.57
CA GLN A 139 8.72 -6.77 -17.67
C GLN A 139 8.38 -6.49 -16.21
N VAL A 140 7.41 -7.25 -15.67
CA VAL A 140 7.03 -7.18 -14.25
C VAL A 140 7.38 -8.48 -13.53
N VAL A 141 8.17 -8.35 -12.47
CA VAL A 141 8.54 -9.43 -11.55
C VAL A 141 7.75 -9.27 -10.25
N TYR A 142 6.91 -10.25 -9.93
CA TYR A 142 6.14 -10.30 -8.69
C TYR A 142 6.89 -11.13 -7.64
N GLY A 143 7.25 -10.48 -6.55
CA GLY A 143 8.11 -10.96 -5.48
C GLY A 143 7.38 -11.67 -4.34
N ASP A 144 6.08 -11.92 -4.45
CA ASP A 144 5.24 -12.50 -3.39
C ASP A 144 5.82 -13.80 -2.81
N LEU A 145 6.33 -14.69 -3.67
CA LEU A 145 6.98 -15.92 -3.23
C LEU A 145 8.32 -15.64 -2.52
N VAL A 146 9.12 -14.70 -3.03
CA VAL A 146 10.47 -14.39 -2.55
C VAL A 146 10.46 -13.65 -1.21
N PHE A 147 9.59 -12.64 -1.10
CA PHE A 147 9.54 -11.74 0.05
C PHE A 147 8.45 -12.11 1.04
N GLY A 148 7.29 -12.59 0.57
CA GLY A 148 6.19 -13.01 1.43
C GLY A 148 6.39 -14.41 2.02
N ILE A 149 6.73 -15.40 1.18
CA ILE A 149 6.84 -16.81 1.60
C ILE A 149 8.30 -17.22 1.89
N GLY A 150 9.27 -16.60 1.22
CA GLY A 150 10.69 -16.97 1.31
C GLY A 150 11.13 -18.04 0.32
N PHE A 151 10.31 -18.34 -0.69
CA PHE A 151 10.67 -19.24 -1.78
C PHE A 151 11.48 -18.49 -2.85
N PRO A 152 12.62 -19.00 -3.32
CA PRO A 152 13.60 -18.21 -4.07
C PRO A 152 13.20 -17.88 -5.52
N LEU A 153 12.14 -18.48 -6.07
CA LEU A 153 11.72 -18.23 -7.45
C LEU A 153 10.67 -17.12 -7.52
N PRO A 154 10.93 -16.02 -8.25
CA PRO A 154 9.93 -14.98 -8.45
C PRO A 154 8.93 -15.38 -9.55
N ILE A 155 7.78 -14.72 -9.57
CA ILE A 155 6.76 -14.88 -10.60
C ILE A 155 6.95 -13.80 -11.66
N ARG A 156 7.06 -14.15 -12.94
CA ARG A 156 7.25 -13.19 -14.05
C ARG A 156 6.03 -13.02 -14.96
N SER A 157 4.90 -13.62 -14.56
CA SER A 157 3.66 -13.57 -15.32
C SER A 157 2.51 -13.21 -14.40
N TYR A 158 1.77 -12.17 -14.77
CA TYR A 158 0.57 -11.79 -14.03
C TYR A 158 -0.49 -12.90 -14.04
N ARG A 159 -0.61 -13.63 -15.16
CA ARG A 159 -1.48 -14.82 -15.25
C ARG A 159 -1.09 -15.88 -14.22
N MET A 160 0.21 -16.15 -14.05
CA MET A 160 0.69 -17.10 -13.06
C MET A 160 0.40 -16.62 -11.63
N LEU A 161 0.63 -15.33 -11.34
CA LEU A 161 0.28 -14.72 -10.05
C LEU A 161 -1.21 -14.93 -9.73
N ARG A 162 -2.10 -14.67 -10.70
CA ARG A 162 -3.55 -14.86 -10.55
C ARG A 162 -3.93 -16.31 -10.23
N ILE A 163 -3.31 -17.27 -10.90
CA ILE A 163 -3.56 -18.70 -10.66
C ILE A 163 -3.10 -19.10 -9.26
N LEU A 164 -1.86 -18.76 -8.89
CA LEU A 164 -1.30 -19.09 -7.58
C LEU A 164 -2.09 -18.43 -6.45
N ALA A 165 -2.45 -17.16 -6.58
CA ALA A 165 -3.25 -16.47 -5.59
C ALA A 165 -4.62 -17.12 -5.42
N ARG A 166 -5.32 -17.47 -6.52
CA ARG A 166 -6.62 -18.15 -6.43
C ARG A 166 -6.55 -19.50 -5.71
N LEU A 167 -5.45 -20.22 -5.88
CA LEU A 167 -5.21 -21.51 -5.24
C LEU A 167 -4.82 -21.38 -3.76
N LEU A 168 -3.93 -20.44 -3.44
CA LEU A 168 -3.30 -20.32 -2.12
C LEU A 168 -4.10 -19.46 -1.14
N LEU A 169 -4.76 -18.39 -1.61
CA LEU A 169 -5.51 -17.47 -0.75
C LEU A 169 -6.59 -18.14 0.12
N PRO A 170 -7.39 -19.13 -0.36
CA PRO A 170 -8.36 -19.83 0.48
C PRO A 170 -7.75 -20.50 1.72
N VAL A 171 -6.47 -20.88 1.65
CA VAL A 171 -5.72 -21.51 2.74
C VAL A 171 -5.03 -20.43 3.58
N ILE A 172 -4.33 -19.50 2.94
CA ILE A 172 -3.59 -18.40 3.60
C ILE A 172 -4.52 -17.59 4.52
N THR A 173 -5.73 -17.26 4.08
CA THR A 173 -6.64 -16.43 4.90
C THR A 173 -7.25 -17.16 6.10
N ARG A 174 -6.97 -18.46 6.27
CA ARG A 174 -7.35 -19.27 7.43
C ARG A 174 -6.18 -19.49 8.40
N LEU A 175 -4.95 -19.24 7.97
CA LEU A 175 -3.76 -19.36 8.80
C LEU A 175 -3.63 -18.16 9.75
N PRO A 176 -2.83 -18.26 10.82
CA PRO A 176 -2.56 -17.13 11.69
C PRO A 176 -1.92 -15.98 10.90
N PHE A 177 -2.59 -14.82 10.86
CA PHE A 177 -2.11 -13.68 10.06
C PHE A 177 -0.69 -13.23 10.47
N GLN A 178 -0.30 -13.43 11.73
CA GLN A 178 1.06 -13.14 12.25
C GLN A 178 2.18 -13.87 11.50
N TRP A 179 1.88 -14.94 10.74
CA TRP A 179 2.86 -15.63 9.91
C TRP A 179 3.23 -14.83 8.66
N PHE A 180 2.32 -14.00 8.16
CA PHE A 180 2.50 -13.22 6.93
C PHE A 180 2.75 -11.74 7.21
N TYR A 181 2.23 -11.23 8.34
CA TYR A 181 2.38 -9.84 8.73
C TYR A 181 3.30 -9.72 9.95
N PRO A 182 4.51 -9.14 9.80
CA PRO A 182 5.32 -8.81 10.96
C PRO A 182 4.57 -7.79 11.83
N THR A 183 4.40 -8.10 13.12
CA THR A 183 3.73 -7.23 14.09
C THR A 183 4.74 -6.64 15.09
N GLY A 184 4.39 -5.50 15.69
CA GLY A 184 5.26 -4.81 16.66
C GLY A 184 6.65 -4.46 16.12
N SER A 185 7.68 -4.66 16.94
CA SER A 185 9.08 -4.31 16.63
C SER A 185 9.69 -5.10 15.47
N LYS A 186 9.11 -6.25 15.10
CA LYS A 186 9.58 -7.03 13.93
C LYS A 186 9.45 -6.27 12.62
N GLN A 187 8.62 -5.22 12.56
CA GLN A 187 8.49 -4.33 11.40
C GLN A 187 9.73 -3.45 11.17
N GLU A 188 10.55 -3.22 12.20
CA GLU A 188 11.66 -2.25 12.12
C GLU A 188 12.97 -2.88 11.63
N SER A 189 13.10 -4.21 11.63
CA SER A 189 14.33 -4.90 11.21
C SER A 189 14.55 -4.89 9.70
N ARG A 190 15.76 -4.53 9.25
CA ARG A 190 16.23 -4.77 7.87
C ARG A 190 16.80 -6.19 7.74
N LYS A 191 16.46 -6.87 6.65
CA LYS A 191 16.95 -8.20 6.26
C LYS A 191 17.05 -8.27 4.73
N PRO A 192 18.05 -7.60 4.11
CA PRO A 192 18.20 -7.59 2.66
C PRO A 192 18.09 -8.99 2.04
N ARG A 193 17.35 -9.13 0.94
CA ARG A 193 17.09 -10.42 0.28
C ARG A 193 17.00 -10.23 -1.23
N ALA A 194 17.45 -11.23 -1.98
CA ALA A 194 17.36 -11.27 -3.43
C ALA A 194 17.84 -9.96 -4.11
N PRO A 195 19.05 -9.45 -3.77
CA PRO A 195 19.56 -8.18 -4.30
C PRO A 195 19.62 -8.13 -5.83
N LYS A 196 19.77 -9.27 -6.49
CA LYS A 196 19.71 -9.39 -7.96
C LYS A 196 18.38 -8.89 -8.54
N LEU A 197 17.25 -9.19 -7.89
CA LEU A 197 15.94 -8.72 -8.36
C LEU A 197 15.81 -7.20 -8.25
N PHE A 198 16.35 -6.61 -7.19
CA PHE A 198 16.41 -5.17 -7.04
C PHE A 198 17.32 -4.55 -8.10
N ALA A 199 18.49 -5.16 -8.35
CA ALA A 199 19.45 -4.69 -9.34
C ALA A 199 18.88 -4.70 -10.77
N GLU A 200 18.09 -5.71 -11.15
CA GLU A 200 17.47 -5.86 -12.47
C GLU A 200 16.33 -4.86 -12.74
N ALA A 201 15.73 -4.27 -11.71
CA ALA A 201 14.57 -3.40 -11.83
C ALA A 201 14.94 -1.92 -11.99
N ASP A 202 14.22 -1.19 -12.83
CA ASP A 202 14.27 0.27 -12.90
C ASP A 202 13.32 0.89 -11.86
N LEU A 203 12.16 0.24 -11.67
CA LEU A 203 11.12 0.60 -10.72
C LEU A 203 10.93 -0.50 -9.67
N ILE A 204 11.00 -0.13 -8.39
CA ILE A 204 10.66 -1.00 -7.26
C ILE A 204 9.31 -0.56 -6.72
N ALA A 205 8.32 -1.44 -6.76
CA ALA A 205 6.93 -1.16 -6.42
C ALA A 205 6.41 -2.02 -5.27
N GLY A 206 5.54 -1.46 -4.42
CA GLY A 206 4.78 -2.22 -3.42
C GLY A 206 4.79 -1.61 -2.02
N ASP A 207 4.58 -2.45 -1.00
CA ASP A 207 4.44 -1.99 0.38
C ASP A 207 5.78 -1.50 0.94
N TRP A 208 5.77 -0.30 1.54
CA TRP A 208 6.98 0.32 2.07
C TRP A 208 7.69 -0.57 3.09
N HIS A 209 6.96 -1.23 4.00
CA HIS A 209 7.58 -2.05 5.03
C HIS A 209 8.28 -3.25 4.42
N ILE A 210 7.75 -3.82 3.33
CA ILE A 210 8.39 -4.92 2.60
C ILE A 210 9.59 -4.43 1.81
N ILE A 211 9.47 -3.30 1.10
CA ILE A 211 10.59 -2.67 0.38
C ILE A 211 11.73 -2.38 1.36
N ARG A 212 11.48 -1.59 2.42
CA ARG A 212 12.45 -1.22 3.46
C ARG A 212 13.14 -2.43 4.09
N ARG A 213 12.38 -3.50 4.33
CA ARG A 213 12.90 -4.72 4.96
C ARG A 213 13.89 -5.44 4.05
N TYR A 214 13.60 -5.56 2.75
CA TYR A 214 14.35 -6.42 1.85
C TYR A 214 15.29 -5.70 0.87
N MET A 215 15.16 -4.38 0.74
CA MET A 215 16.02 -3.60 -0.13
C MET A 215 17.50 -3.68 0.29
N PRO A 216 18.43 -3.83 -0.67
CA PRO A 216 19.86 -3.64 -0.41
C PRO A 216 20.17 -2.18 -0.04
N ASP A 217 21.40 -1.94 0.38
CA ASP A 217 21.88 -0.59 0.71
C ASP A 217 22.14 0.28 -0.52
N ASP A 218 22.29 -0.32 -1.70
CA ASP A 218 22.49 0.39 -2.98
C ASP A 218 21.31 0.14 -3.92
N LEU A 219 20.60 1.22 -4.21
CA LEU A 219 19.51 1.33 -5.19
C LEU A 219 19.77 2.50 -6.15
N LYS A 220 21.04 2.80 -6.44
CA LYS A 220 21.43 3.94 -7.28
C LYS A 220 20.65 3.99 -8.60
N GLY A 221 20.06 5.15 -8.87
CA GLY A 221 19.36 5.42 -10.14
C GLY A 221 18.00 4.73 -10.28
N LYS A 222 17.48 4.11 -9.21
CA LYS A 222 16.17 3.44 -9.24
C LYS A 222 15.07 4.37 -8.80
N VAL A 223 13.85 4.05 -9.23
CA VAL A 223 12.62 4.68 -8.76
C VAL A 223 11.92 3.76 -7.78
N VAL A 224 11.39 4.32 -6.68
CA VAL A 224 10.59 3.57 -5.70
C VAL A 224 9.15 4.08 -5.74
N LEU A 225 8.19 3.19 -6.01
CA LEU A 225 6.76 3.43 -5.93
C LEU A 225 6.17 2.67 -4.72
N THR A 226 5.61 3.40 -3.77
CA THR A 226 5.11 2.81 -2.52
C THR A 226 3.83 3.45 -2.04
N ASN A 227 3.24 2.93 -0.95
CA ASN A 227 2.00 3.47 -0.38
C ASN A 227 2.20 4.80 0.32
N THR A 228 3.19 4.89 1.19
CA THR A 228 3.38 6.02 2.10
C THR A 228 4.84 6.38 2.16
N LEU A 229 5.15 7.67 2.27
CA LEU A 229 6.49 8.16 2.53
C LEU A 229 6.48 9.04 3.77
N ARG A 230 7.46 8.85 4.65
CA ARG A 230 7.78 9.74 5.76
C ARG A 230 9.17 10.31 5.58
N LYS A 231 9.50 11.35 6.34
CA LYS A 231 10.83 11.96 6.33
C LYS A 231 11.97 10.93 6.50
N ALA A 232 11.88 10.05 7.50
CA ALA A 232 12.88 9.01 7.72
C ALA A 232 12.96 7.99 6.55
N ASP A 233 11.86 7.77 5.83
CA ASP A 233 11.82 6.90 4.67
C ASP A 233 12.54 7.56 3.47
N ILE A 234 12.28 8.85 3.26
CA ILE A 234 12.96 9.71 2.27
C ILE A 234 14.47 9.73 2.53
N ASP A 235 14.89 9.93 3.79
CA ASP A 235 16.30 9.97 4.17
C ASP A 235 16.98 8.62 3.86
N LEU A 236 16.37 7.50 4.25
CA LEU A 236 16.87 6.16 3.94
C LEU A 236 16.98 5.89 2.43
N LEU A 237 15.97 6.29 1.66
CA LEU A 237 15.96 6.13 0.20
C LEU A 237 17.05 6.98 -0.45
N LYS A 238 17.27 8.19 0.06
CA LYS A 238 18.32 9.10 -0.40
C LYS A 238 19.71 8.54 -0.12
N GLU A 239 19.94 8.00 1.07
CA GLU A 239 21.19 7.30 1.44
C GLU A 239 21.44 6.10 0.52
N ALA A 240 20.40 5.36 0.16
CA ALA A 240 20.49 4.24 -0.77
C ALA A 240 20.66 4.64 -2.25
N GLY A 241 20.72 5.94 -2.57
CA GLY A 241 20.93 6.43 -3.93
C GLY A 241 19.70 6.38 -4.85
N VAL A 242 18.50 6.13 -4.31
CA VAL A 242 17.25 6.13 -5.10
C VAL A 242 17.06 7.51 -5.72
N GLU A 243 16.74 7.57 -7.02
CA GLU A 243 16.59 8.82 -7.76
C GLU A 243 15.29 9.54 -7.40
N LYS A 244 14.19 8.78 -7.36
CA LYS A 244 12.84 9.29 -7.16
C LYS A 244 12.04 8.34 -6.29
N ALA A 245 11.35 8.88 -5.29
CA ALA A 245 10.37 8.16 -4.49
C ALA A 245 8.97 8.69 -4.79
N ILE A 246 8.01 7.77 -4.93
CA ILE A 246 6.63 8.06 -5.29
C ILE A 246 5.72 7.39 -4.26
N ALA A 247 4.83 8.15 -3.63
CA ALA A 247 3.80 7.62 -2.75
C ALA A 247 2.43 7.66 -3.44
N THR A 248 1.68 6.56 -3.37
CA THR A 248 0.29 6.52 -3.88
C THR A 248 -0.64 7.36 -3.01
N THR A 249 -0.44 7.36 -1.69
CA THR A 249 -1.23 8.19 -0.78
C THR A 249 -0.66 9.62 -0.71
N PRO A 250 -1.51 10.64 -0.86
CA PRO A 250 -1.06 12.02 -0.74
C PRO A 250 -0.69 12.36 0.70
N GLU A 251 0.09 13.42 0.85
CA GLU A 251 0.49 13.97 2.14
C GLU A 251 -0.58 14.97 2.63
N PHE A 252 -0.95 14.86 3.91
CA PHE A 252 -1.86 15.79 4.59
C PHE A 252 -1.12 16.44 5.75
N GLU A 253 -0.99 17.77 5.71
CA GLU A 253 -0.35 18.55 6.77
C GLU A 253 1.03 18.01 7.19
N GLY A 254 1.88 17.62 6.24
CA GLY A 254 3.20 17.05 6.53
C GLY A 254 3.22 15.53 6.71
N GLU A 255 2.06 14.86 6.69
CA GLU A 255 1.91 13.46 7.08
C GLU A 255 1.24 12.59 6.03
N SER A 256 1.85 11.44 5.72
CA SER A 256 1.20 10.38 4.95
C SER A 256 0.42 9.43 5.88
N PHE A 257 -0.82 9.14 5.51
CA PHE A 257 -1.69 8.18 6.19
C PHE A 257 -1.86 6.92 5.34
N GLY A 258 -1.94 5.77 6.02
CA GLY A 258 -2.15 4.49 5.33
C GLY A 258 -3.51 4.42 4.65
N THR A 259 -3.66 3.50 3.70
CA THR A 259 -4.89 3.34 2.91
C THR A 259 -6.12 3.06 3.76
N ASN A 260 -6.01 2.36 4.91
CA ASN A 260 -7.16 2.14 5.81
C ASN A 260 -7.70 3.44 6.42
N VAL A 261 -6.83 4.41 6.72
CA VAL A 261 -7.26 5.72 7.24
C VAL A 261 -7.93 6.51 6.13
N MET A 262 -7.27 6.57 4.98
CA MET A 262 -7.76 7.36 3.84
C MET A 262 -9.07 6.79 3.27
N GLU A 263 -9.24 5.46 3.25
CA GLU A 263 -10.52 4.84 2.93
C GLU A 263 -11.59 5.23 3.94
N GLY A 264 -11.26 5.26 5.24
CA GLY A 264 -12.18 5.70 6.29
C GLY A 264 -12.64 7.14 6.10
N VAL A 265 -11.72 8.03 5.73
CA VAL A 265 -12.03 9.43 5.37
C VAL A 265 -13.00 9.47 4.18
N LEU A 266 -12.75 8.71 3.12
CA LEU A 266 -13.64 8.69 1.94
C LEU A 266 -15.01 8.11 2.26
N VAL A 267 -15.08 7.03 3.03
CA VAL A 267 -16.34 6.42 3.51
C VAL A 267 -17.15 7.43 4.31
N ALA A 268 -16.49 8.12 5.26
CA ALA A 268 -17.15 9.15 6.06
C ALA A 268 -17.57 10.36 5.22
N LEU A 269 -16.77 10.79 4.23
CA LEU A 269 -17.11 11.86 3.29
C LEU A 269 -18.34 11.50 2.46
N LEU A 270 -18.38 10.29 1.91
CA LEU A 270 -19.46 9.81 1.05
C LEU A 270 -20.75 9.49 1.83
N GLY A 271 -20.65 9.26 3.14
CA GLY A 271 -21.82 8.98 3.99
C GLY A 271 -22.52 7.65 3.66
N ARG A 272 -21.80 6.73 3.01
CA ARG A 272 -22.28 5.42 2.56
C ARG A 272 -21.42 4.33 3.16
N ARG A 273 -21.98 3.13 3.33
CA ARG A 273 -21.22 2.02 3.90
C ARG A 273 -20.21 1.47 2.88
N PRO A 274 -19.06 0.93 3.33
CA PRO A 274 -18.04 0.38 2.43
C PRO A 274 -18.57 -0.71 1.50
N GLU A 275 -19.57 -1.48 1.94
CA GLU A 275 -20.19 -2.53 1.13
C GLU A 275 -21.01 -2.01 -0.05
N GLU A 276 -21.41 -0.74 -0.01
CA GLU A 276 -22.21 -0.06 -1.04
C GLU A 276 -21.32 0.68 -2.04
N LEU A 277 -20.05 0.88 -1.72
CA LEU A 277 -19.12 1.67 -2.52
C LEU A 277 -18.48 0.82 -3.62
N THR A 278 -18.44 1.40 -4.81
CA THR A 278 -17.75 0.85 -5.98
C THR A 278 -16.38 1.49 -6.17
N PRO A 279 -15.48 0.89 -6.96
CA PRO A 279 -14.25 1.54 -7.38
C PRO A 279 -14.46 2.96 -7.94
N GLN A 280 -15.53 3.16 -8.72
CA GLN A 280 -15.84 4.45 -9.33
C GLN A 280 -16.25 5.52 -8.31
N ASP A 281 -16.93 5.12 -7.22
CA ASP A 281 -17.28 6.05 -6.13
C ASP A 281 -16.02 6.61 -5.47
N TYR A 282 -15.03 5.73 -5.19
CA TYR A 282 -13.73 6.15 -4.67
C TYR A 282 -13.00 7.07 -5.63
N LEU A 283 -12.91 6.70 -6.92
CA LEU A 283 -12.26 7.53 -7.94
C LEU A 283 -12.87 8.93 -8.04
N SER A 284 -14.20 9.01 -8.07
CA SER A 284 -14.92 10.29 -8.13
C SER A 284 -14.65 11.16 -6.88
N ALA A 285 -14.49 10.55 -5.71
CA ALA A 285 -14.12 11.26 -4.49
C ALA A 285 -12.66 11.73 -4.51
N LEU A 286 -11.74 10.88 -4.98
CA LEU A 286 -10.32 11.20 -5.15
C LEU A 286 -10.11 12.37 -6.12
N GLU A 287 -10.86 12.40 -7.22
CA GLU A 287 -10.84 13.49 -8.20
C GLU A 287 -11.29 14.82 -7.60
N LYS A 288 -12.40 14.83 -6.84
CA LYS A 288 -12.88 16.03 -6.13
C LYS A 288 -11.84 16.57 -5.15
N LEU A 289 -11.08 15.68 -4.52
CA LEU A 289 -10.00 16.04 -3.62
C LEU A 289 -8.72 16.44 -4.37
N SER A 290 -8.70 16.37 -5.70
CA SER A 290 -7.52 16.60 -6.54
C SER A 290 -6.32 15.76 -6.12
N TRP A 291 -6.57 14.52 -5.65
CA TRP A 291 -5.50 13.64 -5.18
C TRP A 291 -4.59 13.22 -6.33
N LYS A 292 -3.29 13.43 -6.12
CA LYS A 292 -2.23 12.99 -7.01
C LYS A 292 -1.17 12.24 -6.20
N PRO A 293 -0.44 11.31 -6.84
CA PRO A 293 0.70 10.68 -6.19
C PRO A 293 1.73 11.73 -5.77
N THR A 294 2.29 11.60 -4.56
CA THR A 294 3.39 12.46 -4.11
C THR A 294 4.67 11.99 -4.79
N VAL A 295 5.35 12.89 -5.51
CA VAL A 295 6.61 12.60 -6.19
C VAL A 295 7.74 13.40 -5.54
N VAL A 296 8.72 12.70 -5.00
CA VAL A 296 9.90 13.29 -4.35
C VAL A 296 11.13 12.94 -5.17
N LYS A 297 11.81 13.95 -5.72
CA LYS A 297 13.12 13.78 -6.34
C LYS A 297 14.18 13.78 -5.24
N LEU A 298 14.93 12.68 -5.12
CA LEU A 298 15.89 12.47 -4.04
C LEU A 298 17.33 12.74 -4.47
N GLN A 299 17.63 12.51 -5.76
CA GLN A 299 18.92 12.80 -6.37
C GLN A 299 18.76 13.81 -7.50
N THR A 300 19.72 14.70 -7.62
CA THR A 300 19.86 15.57 -8.79
C THR A 300 20.56 14.75 -9.88
N VAL A 301 19.82 14.01 -10.69
CA VAL A 301 20.44 13.24 -11.78
C VAL A 301 20.88 14.21 -12.89
N SER A 302 22.17 14.10 -13.24
CA SER A 302 22.80 14.66 -14.46
C SER A 302 22.07 14.11 -15.71
N PRO A 303 22.05 14.79 -16.87
CA PRO A 303 21.05 14.64 -17.94
C PRO A 303 20.84 13.28 -18.64
N ASP A 304 21.39 12.17 -18.16
CA ASP A 304 21.46 10.91 -18.93
C ASP A 304 20.17 10.05 -18.90
N PHE A 305 19.09 10.51 -18.26
CA PHE A 305 17.79 9.82 -18.28
C PHE A 305 16.83 10.32 -19.39
N VAL A 306 17.26 11.29 -20.21
CA VAL A 306 16.55 11.73 -21.42
C VAL A 306 17.37 11.36 -22.66
N ALA A 307 17.61 10.07 -22.84
CA ALA A 307 17.94 9.54 -24.15
C ALA A 307 16.93 8.44 -24.45
N ALA A 308 15.81 8.86 -25.05
CA ALA A 308 15.07 8.01 -25.96
C ALA A 308 16.10 7.30 -26.84
N ARG A 309 16.27 5.98 -26.67
CA ARG A 309 17.00 5.18 -27.65
C ARG A 309 16.11 5.14 -28.89
N PRO A 310 16.48 5.78 -30.02
CA PRO A 310 15.88 5.41 -31.28
C PRO A 310 16.50 4.06 -31.65
N GLY A 311 15.68 3.01 -31.67
CA GLY A 311 16.06 1.74 -32.25
C GLY A 311 15.92 1.80 -33.76
N GLY A 312 17.00 1.47 -34.48
CA GLY A 312 17.06 0.89 -35.84
C GLY A 312 16.71 1.85 -36.99
N SER A 313 17.28 1.73 -38.19
CA SER A 313 18.16 0.72 -38.79
C SER A 313 18.88 1.32 -40.00
N SER A 314 19.85 0.57 -40.53
CA SER A 314 20.19 0.47 -41.97
C SER A 314 19.00 0.67 -42.90
#